data_AF-A0A486P1F8-F1
#
_entry.id   AF-A0A486P1F8-F1
#
_cell.length_a   1.000
_cell.length_b   1.000
_cell.length_c   1.000
_cell.angle_alpha   90.00
_cell.angle_beta   90.00
_cell.angle_gamma   90.00
#
_symmetry.space_group_name_H-M   'P 1'
#
loop_
_entity.id
_entity.type
_entity.pdbx_description
1 polymer ?
#
loop_
_entity_poly.entity_id
_entity_poly.type
_entity_poly.pdbx_seq_one_letter_code
_entity_poly.pdbx_strand_id
1 'polypeptide(L)'
;MRSNNNEHNKYFSVDAGISSETITKAERLVMERYSNMYSNWKEKEKNYRQEMEDLRQKEIAGFKNILPAPFTLSDVTIEWDYWESVLRHRYKTQNGDGYVQINWDRRGWLTDLLCVMKPVTRAEALTVCKWLLACDYFEERDSLFDRIILNLVGECEE
;
A
#
# COMPACT_ATOMS: atom_id res chain seq x y z
N MET A 1 17.63 -16.93 1.73
CA MET A 1 16.47 -16.12 1.28
C MET A 1 15.22 -16.27 2.16
N ARG A 2 14.97 -17.39 2.86
CA ARG A 2 13.80 -17.55 3.76
C ARG A 2 13.76 -16.65 5.02
N SER A 3 14.87 -16.02 5.41
CA SER A 3 14.97 -15.32 6.71
C SER A 3 14.37 -13.91 6.72
N ASN A 4 14.19 -13.24 5.57
CA ASN A 4 13.71 -11.85 5.52
C ASN A 4 12.18 -11.74 5.35
N ASN A 5 11.52 -12.73 4.73
CA ASN A 5 10.05 -12.72 4.59
C ASN A 5 9.33 -12.79 5.95
N ASN A 6 9.94 -13.38 6.97
CA ASN A 6 9.35 -13.45 8.32
C ASN A 6 9.39 -12.11 9.08
N GLU A 7 10.35 -11.23 8.75
CA GLU A 7 10.52 -9.93 9.41
C GLU A 7 9.53 -8.87 8.89
N HIS A 8 9.15 -8.92 7.60
CA HIS A 8 8.16 -8.02 7.02
C HIS A 8 6.73 -8.43 7.42
N ASN A 9 6.37 -9.70 7.18
CA ASN A 9 5.00 -10.20 7.37
C ASN A 9 4.53 -10.21 8.84
N LYS A 10 5.44 -10.14 9.81
CA LYS A 10 5.08 -10.01 11.24
C LYS A 10 4.27 -8.75 11.57
N TYR A 11 4.34 -7.72 10.73
CA TYR A 11 3.61 -6.47 10.92
C TYR A 11 2.22 -6.48 10.26
N PHE A 12 1.95 -7.43 9.35
CA PHE A 12 0.86 -7.35 8.40
C PHE A 12 -0.04 -8.61 8.34
N SER A 13 0.18 -9.58 9.24
CA SER A 13 -0.71 -10.74 9.37
C SER A 13 -2.12 -10.29 9.76
N VAL A 14 -3.11 -10.70 8.96
CA VAL A 14 -4.52 -10.32 9.09
C VAL A 14 -5.28 -11.26 10.05
N ASP A 15 -4.65 -12.38 10.46
CA ASP A 15 -5.32 -13.50 11.14
C ASP A 15 -5.73 -13.22 12.59
N ALA A 16 -5.36 -12.08 13.17
CA ALA A 16 -5.70 -11.71 14.55
C ALA A 16 -5.99 -10.22 14.74
N GLY A 17 -7.13 -9.73 14.22
CA GLY A 17 -7.88 -8.66 14.90
C GLY A 17 -7.52 -7.21 14.54
N ILE A 18 -7.78 -6.79 13.31
CA ILE A 18 -8.06 -5.37 13.04
C ILE A 18 -9.47 -5.09 13.59
N SER A 19 -9.53 -4.60 14.83
CA SER A 19 -10.75 -4.09 15.46
C SER A 19 -10.82 -2.58 15.29
N SER A 20 -12.03 -2.01 15.25
CA SER A 20 -12.25 -0.55 15.29
C SER A 20 -11.58 0.13 16.50
N GLU A 21 -11.28 -0.62 17.56
CA GLU A 21 -10.81 -0.11 18.85
C GLU A 21 -9.29 -0.24 19.08
N THR A 22 -8.58 -1.05 18.30
CA THR A 22 -7.15 -1.34 18.51
C THR A 22 -6.30 -0.82 17.36
N ILE A 23 -5.45 0.16 17.62
CA ILE A 23 -4.44 0.66 16.67
C ILE A 23 -3.27 -0.34 16.61
N THR A 24 -2.98 -0.89 15.42
CA THR A 24 -1.85 -1.81 15.26
C THR A 24 -0.50 -1.10 15.44
N LYS A 25 0.58 -1.90 15.52
CA LYS A 25 1.94 -1.39 15.52
C LYS A 25 2.28 -0.63 14.24
N ALA A 26 1.83 -1.12 13.08
CA ALA A 26 2.07 -0.47 11.79
C ALA A 26 1.37 0.89 11.71
N GLU A 27 0.09 0.96 12.09
CA GLU A 27 -0.67 2.21 12.17
C GLU A 27 0.04 3.23 13.07
N ARG A 28 0.44 2.80 14.28
CA ARG A 28 1.10 3.68 15.25
C ARG A 28 2.40 4.29 14.73
N LEU A 29 3.26 3.48 14.13
CA LEU A 29 4.56 3.96 13.59
C LEU A 29 4.37 5.04 12.52
N VAL A 30 3.38 4.86 11.65
CA VAL A 30 3.09 5.84 10.60
C VAL A 30 2.46 7.11 11.19
N MET A 31 1.52 6.95 12.13
CA MET A 31 0.89 8.08 12.84
C MET A 31 1.89 8.93 13.64
N GLU A 32 2.78 8.31 14.41
CA GLU A 32 3.76 9.05 15.23
C GLU A 32 4.65 9.97 14.39
N ARG A 33 5.02 9.55 13.18
CA ARG A 33 5.93 10.32 12.33
C ARG A 33 5.22 11.38 11.50
N TYR A 34 4.02 11.09 11.01
CA TYR A 34 3.38 11.90 9.98
C TYR A 34 2.06 12.54 10.39
N SER A 35 1.49 12.22 11.56
CA SER A 35 0.27 12.87 12.06
C SER A 35 0.30 14.37 11.87
N ASN A 36 1.37 15.05 12.30
CA ASN A 36 1.57 16.51 12.14
C ASN A 36 1.55 17.00 10.68
N MET A 37 2.09 16.22 9.74
CA MET A 37 2.07 16.57 8.32
C MET A 37 0.64 16.56 7.79
N TYR A 38 -0.16 15.61 8.26
CA TYR A 38 -1.52 15.42 7.78
C TYR A 38 -2.62 16.12 8.62
N SER A 39 -2.32 16.60 9.83
CA SER A 39 -3.26 17.38 10.67
C SER A 39 -3.80 18.62 9.96
N ASN A 40 -3.00 19.22 9.07
CA ASN A 40 -3.36 20.44 8.33
C ASN A 40 -3.50 20.19 6.82
N TRP A 41 -3.53 18.91 6.38
CA TRP A 41 -3.47 18.57 4.95
C TRP A 41 -4.70 19.07 4.18
N LYS A 42 -5.90 18.86 4.72
CA LYS A 42 -7.16 19.32 4.10
C LYS A 42 -7.19 20.83 3.84
N GLU A 43 -6.56 21.62 4.70
CA GLU A 43 -6.50 23.07 4.58
C GLU A 43 -5.45 23.50 3.53
N LYS A 44 -4.34 22.76 3.41
CA LYS A 44 -3.31 22.96 2.39
C LYS A 44 -3.76 22.54 0.99
N GLU A 45 -4.48 21.42 0.87
CA GLU A 45 -5.00 20.87 -0.39
C GLU A 45 -5.96 21.85 -1.08
N LYS A 46 -6.77 22.58 -0.30
CA LYS A 46 -7.76 23.53 -0.82
C LYS A 46 -7.17 24.65 -1.70
N ASN A 47 -5.90 24.99 -1.51
CA ASN A 47 -5.29 26.14 -2.18
C ASN A 47 -4.43 25.78 -3.41
N TYR A 48 -3.85 24.57 -3.51
CA TYR A 48 -2.94 24.16 -4.60
C TYR A 48 -2.90 22.63 -4.81
N ARG A 49 -4.01 22.05 -5.29
CA ARG A 49 -4.26 20.59 -5.24
C ARG A 49 -3.17 19.70 -5.85
N GLN A 50 -2.72 19.95 -7.07
CA GLN A 50 -1.85 19.01 -7.79
C GLN A 50 -0.37 19.10 -7.38
N GLU A 51 0.21 20.30 -7.37
CA GLU A 51 1.63 20.48 -7.02
C GLU A 51 1.93 20.09 -5.56
N MET A 52 0.98 20.35 -4.64
CA MET A 52 1.13 19.93 -3.25
C MET A 52 1.02 18.41 -3.12
N GLU A 53 0.10 17.77 -3.85
CA GLU A 53 -0.02 16.31 -3.88
C GLU A 53 1.30 15.66 -4.35
N ASP A 54 1.89 16.16 -5.44
CA ASP A 54 3.16 15.65 -5.94
C ASP A 54 4.31 15.86 -4.94
N LEU A 55 4.38 17.03 -4.31
CA LEU A 55 5.36 17.32 -3.26
C LEU A 55 5.20 16.39 -2.06
N ARG A 56 3.95 16.14 -1.64
CA ARG A 56 3.65 15.25 -0.51
C ARG A 56 4.02 13.81 -0.84
N GLN A 57 3.61 13.30 -2.00
CA GLN A 57 3.99 11.96 -2.47
C GLN A 57 5.51 11.80 -2.53
N LYS A 58 6.23 12.84 -2.98
CA LYS A 58 7.69 12.85 -3.02
C LYS A 58 8.32 12.87 -1.63
N GLU A 59 7.77 13.66 -0.71
CA GLU A 59 8.28 13.80 0.66
C GLU A 59 8.08 12.51 1.47
N ILE A 60 6.93 11.86 1.31
CA ILE A 60 6.62 10.63 2.04
C ILE A 60 7.18 9.39 1.36
N ALA A 61 7.25 9.37 0.02
CA ALA A 61 7.66 8.23 -0.79
C ALA A 61 7.05 6.90 -0.31
N GLY A 62 5.73 6.89 -0.07
CA GLY A 62 5.00 5.76 0.50
C GLY A 62 5.45 5.33 1.89
N PHE A 63 6.07 6.22 2.68
CA PHE A 63 6.64 5.93 3.99
C PHE A 63 7.67 4.78 4.00
N LYS A 64 8.38 4.59 2.88
CA LYS A 64 9.36 3.51 2.69
C LYS A 64 10.43 3.40 3.79
N ASN A 65 10.65 4.47 4.56
CA ASN A 65 11.65 4.53 5.63
C ASN A 65 11.08 4.22 7.03
N ILE A 66 9.77 4.01 7.18
CA ILE A 66 9.13 3.70 8.47
C ILE A 66 8.86 2.21 8.62
N LEU A 67 8.28 1.63 7.58
CA LEU A 67 7.92 0.23 7.55
C LEU A 67 8.95 -0.52 6.73
N PRO A 68 9.25 -1.79 7.08
CA PRO A 68 10.14 -2.61 6.27
C PRO A 68 9.67 -2.62 4.81
N ALA A 69 10.58 -2.45 3.87
CA ALA A 69 10.24 -2.57 2.46
C ALA A 69 9.82 -4.02 2.14
N PRO A 70 8.79 -4.24 1.32
CA PRO A 70 8.49 -5.56 0.76
C PRO A 70 9.69 -6.08 -0.03
N PHE A 71 10.00 -7.37 0.12
CA PHE A 71 11.10 -8.02 -0.62
C PHE A 71 10.62 -8.78 -1.84
N THR A 72 9.34 -9.14 -1.87
CA THR A 72 8.70 -9.96 -2.89
C THR A 72 7.33 -9.40 -3.24
N LEU A 73 6.77 -9.76 -4.40
CA LEU A 73 5.42 -9.32 -4.76
C LEU A 73 4.37 -9.90 -3.79
N SER A 74 4.63 -11.07 -3.20
CA SER A 74 3.79 -11.65 -2.16
C SER A 74 3.73 -10.74 -0.93
N ASP A 75 4.88 -10.23 -0.47
CA ASP A 75 4.93 -9.26 0.63
C ASP A 75 4.13 -8.00 0.29
N VAL A 76 4.22 -7.52 -0.96
CA VAL A 76 3.45 -6.35 -1.44
C VAL A 76 1.94 -6.62 -1.32
N THR A 77 1.46 -7.78 -1.79
CA THR A 77 0.02 -8.12 -1.72
C THR A 77 -0.49 -8.27 -0.28
N ILE A 78 0.31 -8.88 0.60
CA ILE A 78 -0.02 -9.03 2.03
C ILE A 78 -0.16 -7.65 2.69
N GLU A 79 0.82 -6.77 2.46
CA GLU A 79 0.77 -5.42 3.02
C GLU A 79 -0.38 -4.59 2.43
N TRP A 80 -0.66 -4.75 1.14
CA TRP A 80 -1.75 -4.03 0.48
C TRP A 80 -3.11 -4.40 1.07
N ASP A 81 -3.38 -5.71 1.23
CA ASP A 81 -4.62 -6.21 1.84
C ASP A 81 -4.76 -5.75 3.28
N TYR A 82 -3.64 -5.70 4.02
CA TYR A 82 -3.60 -5.15 5.37
C TYR A 82 -4.10 -3.69 5.39
N TRP A 83 -3.55 -2.81 4.54
CA TRP A 83 -3.94 -1.40 4.51
C TRP A 83 -5.37 -1.18 4.00
N GLU A 84 -5.83 -2.00 3.05
CA GLU A 84 -7.22 -2.00 2.61
C GLU A 84 -8.17 -2.39 3.75
N SER A 85 -7.80 -3.41 4.54
CA SER A 85 -8.57 -3.80 5.72
C SER A 85 -8.59 -2.69 6.78
N VAL A 86 -7.45 -2.05 7.07
CA VAL A 86 -7.38 -0.89 7.96
C VAL A 86 -8.31 0.22 7.48
N LEU A 87 -8.26 0.56 6.19
CA LEU A 87 -9.14 1.57 5.60
C LEU A 87 -10.61 1.20 5.81
N ARG A 88 -11.03 -0.02 5.48
CA ARG A 88 -12.43 -0.46 5.63
C ARG A 88 -12.94 -0.31 7.07
N HIS A 89 -12.10 -0.59 8.06
CA HIS A 89 -12.49 -0.51 9.48
C HIS A 89 -12.40 0.91 10.06
N ARG A 90 -11.47 1.75 9.57
CA ARG A 90 -11.20 3.10 10.10
C ARG A 90 -11.96 4.19 9.36
N TYR A 91 -12.39 3.94 8.12
CA TYR A 91 -13.03 4.94 7.28
C TYR A 91 -14.28 5.54 7.92
N LYS A 92 -15.03 4.79 8.73
CA LYS A 92 -16.25 5.31 9.40
C LYS A 92 -15.98 6.06 10.71
N THR A 93 -14.89 5.77 11.40
CA THR A 93 -14.59 6.32 12.75
C THR A 93 -13.57 7.45 12.72
N GLN A 94 -12.74 7.52 11.69
CA GLN A 94 -11.70 8.53 11.50
C GLN A 94 -11.88 9.27 10.18
N ASN A 95 -13.14 9.36 9.70
CA ASN A 95 -13.46 9.98 8.42
C ASN A 95 -13.19 11.48 8.50
N GLY A 96 -12.03 11.88 8.00
CA GLY A 96 -11.68 13.27 7.83
C GLY A 96 -10.34 13.70 8.41
N ASP A 97 -9.62 12.78 9.02
CA ASP A 97 -8.27 13.03 9.49
C ASP A 97 -7.26 12.58 8.45
N GLY A 98 -6.09 13.21 8.50
CA GLY A 98 -4.90 12.83 7.74
C GLY A 98 -4.57 11.34 7.66
N TYR A 99 -5.11 10.57 8.58
CA TYR A 99 -5.04 9.13 8.69
C TYR A 99 -5.52 8.38 7.42
N VAL A 100 -6.62 8.81 6.81
CA VAL A 100 -7.09 8.16 5.57
C VAL A 100 -6.08 8.40 4.44
N GLN A 101 -5.57 9.63 4.32
CA GLN A 101 -4.60 9.98 3.28
C GLN A 101 -3.32 9.16 3.41
N ILE A 102 -2.81 9.02 4.63
CA ILE A 102 -1.67 8.15 4.95
C ILE A 102 -1.85 6.74 4.35
N ASN A 103 -2.98 6.10 4.60
CA ASN A 103 -3.19 4.73 4.10
C ASN A 103 -3.27 4.69 2.56
N TRP A 104 -3.81 5.74 1.93
CA TRP A 104 -3.87 5.84 0.47
C TRP A 104 -2.47 5.94 -0.14
N ASP A 105 -1.57 6.67 0.49
CA ASP A 105 -0.20 6.84 -0.02
C ASP A 105 0.63 5.57 0.04
N ARG A 106 0.50 4.85 1.16
CA ARG A 106 1.19 3.58 1.31
C ARG A 106 0.69 2.59 0.28
N ARG A 107 -0.62 2.53 0.05
CA ARG A 107 -1.22 1.71 -1.02
C ARG A 107 -0.79 2.15 -2.41
N GLY A 108 -0.71 3.44 -2.69
CA GLY A 108 -0.21 3.98 -3.96
C GLY A 108 1.21 3.49 -4.23
N TRP A 109 2.11 3.63 -3.26
CA TRP A 109 3.48 3.14 -3.37
C TRP A 109 3.58 1.61 -3.53
N LEU A 110 2.80 0.83 -2.78
CA LEU A 110 2.73 -0.63 -2.95
C LEU A 110 2.24 -0.98 -4.36
N THR A 111 1.32 -0.21 -4.90
CA THR A 111 0.79 -0.40 -6.25
C THR A 111 1.84 -0.07 -7.32
N ASP A 112 2.66 0.95 -7.11
CA ASP A 112 3.82 1.23 -7.96
C ASP A 112 4.82 0.06 -7.93
N LEU A 113 5.04 -0.56 -6.75
CA LEU A 113 5.89 -1.75 -6.64
C LEU A 113 5.34 -2.93 -7.45
N LEU A 114 4.02 -3.15 -7.48
CA LEU A 114 3.40 -4.19 -8.31
C LEU A 114 3.71 -4.01 -9.81
N CYS A 115 3.93 -2.77 -10.25
CA CYS A 115 4.24 -2.46 -11.64
C CYS A 115 5.71 -2.68 -12.02
N VAL A 116 6.64 -2.66 -11.06
CA VAL A 116 8.09 -2.61 -11.35
C VAL A 116 8.89 -3.75 -10.73
N MET A 117 8.43 -4.32 -9.62
CA MET A 117 9.11 -5.42 -8.94
C MET A 117 8.83 -6.72 -9.68
N LYS A 118 9.88 -7.47 -10.06
CA LYS A 118 9.72 -8.75 -10.75
C LYS A 118 9.34 -9.86 -9.75
N PRO A 119 8.45 -10.80 -10.13
CA PRO A 119 8.19 -11.98 -9.32
C PRO A 119 9.47 -12.80 -9.16
N VAL A 120 9.74 -13.28 -7.95
CA VAL A 120 10.93 -14.11 -7.67
C VAL A 120 10.77 -15.54 -8.18
N THR A 121 9.53 -15.98 -8.42
CA THR A 121 9.21 -17.29 -9.01
C THR A 121 7.95 -17.22 -9.85
N ARG A 122 7.78 -18.16 -10.80
CA ARG A 122 6.51 -18.32 -11.54
C ARG A 122 5.32 -18.62 -10.63
N ALA A 123 5.55 -19.35 -9.54
CA ALA A 123 4.51 -19.64 -8.56
C ALA A 123 4.02 -18.37 -7.87
N GLU A 124 4.94 -17.48 -7.49
CA GLU A 124 4.58 -16.16 -6.98
C GLU A 124 3.80 -15.34 -8.01
N ALA A 125 4.26 -15.29 -9.26
CA ALA A 125 3.57 -14.56 -10.32
C ALA A 125 2.11 -15.02 -10.48
N LEU A 126 1.86 -16.34 -10.46
CA LEU A 126 0.52 -16.91 -10.52
C LEU A 126 -0.32 -16.57 -9.29
N THR A 127 0.27 -16.60 -8.08
CA THR A 127 -0.43 -16.22 -6.85
C THR A 127 -0.86 -14.76 -6.90
N VAL A 128 0.05 -13.86 -7.29
CA VAL A 128 -0.23 -12.42 -7.38
C VAL A 128 -1.21 -12.10 -8.50
N CYS A 129 -1.16 -12.83 -9.62
CA CYS A 129 -2.13 -12.70 -10.70
C CYS A 129 -3.55 -13.07 -10.24
N LYS A 130 -3.71 -14.18 -9.49
CA LYS A 130 -5.01 -14.56 -8.91
C LYS A 130 -5.51 -13.54 -7.90
N TRP A 131 -4.61 -13.00 -7.06
CA TRP A 131 -4.94 -11.93 -6.13
C TRP A 131 -5.43 -10.68 -6.88
N LEU A 132 -4.72 -10.27 -7.94
CA LEU A 132 -5.08 -9.10 -8.75
C LEU A 132 -6.47 -9.25 -9.38
N LEU A 133 -6.76 -10.42 -9.96
CA LEU A 133 -8.07 -10.73 -10.56
C LEU A 133 -9.22 -10.79 -9.55
N ALA A 134 -8.93 -11.00 -8.26
CA ALA A 134 -9.91 -11.03 -7.19
C ALA A 134 -10.04 -9.67 -6.47
N CYS A 135 -9.28 -8.66 -6.89
CA CYS A 135 -9.20 -7.37 -6.23
C CYS A 135 -9.99 -6.30 -6.99
N ASP A 136 -11.19 -5.98 -6.50
CA ASP A 136 -12.12 -5.01 -7.09
C ASP A 136 -11.49 -3.62 -7.33
N TYR A 137 -10.43 -3.26 -6.60
CA TYR A 137 -9.78 -1.96 -6.72
C TYR A 137 -9.20 -1.68 -8.11
N PHE A 138 -8.80 -2.73 -8.84
CA PHE A 138 -8.15 -2.60 -10.14
C PHE A 138 -9.12 -2.71 -11.32
N GLU A 139 -10.38 -3.12 -11.11
CA GLU A 139 -11.35 -3.35 -12.18
C GLU A 139 -11.62 -2.09 -13.02
N GLU A 140 -11.63 -0.90 -12.41
CA GLU A 140 -11.86 0.37 -13.11
C GLU A 140 -10.54 1.08 -13.51
N ARG A 141 -9.40 0.42 -13.35
CA ARG A 141 -8.06 0.99 -13.53
C ARG A 141 -7.28 0.26 -14.62
N ASP A 142 -7.87 0.12 -15.80
CA ASP A 142 -7.35 -0.64 -16.95
C ASP A 142 -5.84 -0.44 -17.18
N SER A 143 -5.38 0.81 -17.30
CA SER A 143 -3.95 1.10 -17.52
C SER A 143 -3.01 0.57 -16.42
N LEU A 144 -3.49 0.51 -15.17
CA LEU A 144 -2.73 0.02 -14.03
C LEU A 144 -2.78 -1.50 -13.97
N PHE A 145 -3.97 -2.06 -14.20
CA PHE A 145 -4.18 -3.50 -14.32
C PHE A 145 -3.27 -4.09 -15.40
N ASP A 146 -3.26 -3.49 -16.60
CA ASP A 146 -2.43 -3.91 -17.73
C ASP A 146 -0.94 -3.89 -17.39
N ARG A 147 -0.47 -2.81 -16.75
CA ARG A 147 0.94 -2.70 -16.33
C ARG A 147 1.34 -3.80 -15.35
N ILE A 148 0.49 -4.11 -14.37
CA ILE A 148 0.76 -5.17 -13.41
C ILE A 148 0.74 -6.53 -14.11
N ILE A 149 -0.25 -6.80 -14.96
CA ILE A 149 -0.32 -8.05 -15.74
C ILE A 149 0.95 -8.24 -16.58
N LEU A 150 1.35 -7.23 -17.36
CA LEU A 150 2.58 -7.27 -18.17
C LEU A 150 3.82 -7.52 -17.31
N ASN A 151 3.89 -6.90 -16.13
CA ASN A 151 4.99 -7.16 -15.21
C ASN A 151 5.00 -8.61 -14.68
N LEU A 152 3.83 -9.21 -14.44
CA LEU A 152 3.67 -10.58 -13.94
C LEU A 152 3.96 -11.65 -15.01
N VAL A 153 3.52 -11.43 -16.26
CA VAL A 153 3.74 -12.38 -17.36
C VAL A 153 5.14 -12.28 -17.95
N GLY A 154 5.80 -11.14 -17.76
CA GLY A 154 7.09 -10.80 -18.38
C GLY A 154 6.92 -10.07 -19.71
N GLU A 155 7.97 -9.43 -20.19
CA GLU A 155 7.96 -8.82 -21.52
C GLU A 155 7.87 -9.94 -22.58
N CYS A 156 6.93 -9.81 -23.52
CA CYS A 156 6.95 -10.63 -24.72
C CYS A 156 8.12 -10.17 -25.59
N GLU A 157 8.98 -11.11 -26.01
CA GLU A 157 9.96 -10.84 -27.06
C GLU A 157 9.21 -10.47 -28.36
N GLU A 158 9.64 -9.40 -29.03
CA GLU A 158 9.15 -9.01 -30.37
C GLU A 158 9.65 -9.95 -31.47
#